data_AF-A7HA25-F1
#
_entry.id   AF-A7HA25-F1
#
_cell.length_a   1.000
_cell.length_b   1.000
_cell.length_c   1.000
_cell.angle_alpha   90.00
_cell.angle_beta   90.00
_cell.angle_gamma   90.00
#
_symmetry.space_group_name_H-M   'P 1'
#
loop_
_entity.id
_entity.type
_entity.pdbx_description
1 polymer ?
#
loop_
_entity_poly.entity_id
_entity_poly.type
_entity_poly.pdbx_seq_one_letter_code
_entity_poly.pdbx_strand_id
1 'polypeptide(L)' 'MGIDPGNDEDEQPEGEDAGRGRRFGDFDCPDCSANNPWDDGFGGGDEIRCFYCGQEFRADVNDSGRLRLKPV' A
#
# COMPACT_ATOMS: atom_id res chain seq x y z
N MET A 1 30.08 23.74 16.13
CA MET A 1 29.41 23.25 14.91
C MET A 1 29.53 21.74 14.90
N GLY A 2 28.52 21.05 15.39
CA GLY A 2 28.33 19.62 15.19
C GLY A 2 26.85 19.49 14.84
N ILE A 3 26.56 19.39 13.55
CA ILE A 3 25.19 19.21 13.05
C ILE A 3 24.86 17.74 13.31
N ASP A 4 23.87 17.46 14.15
CA ASP A 4 23.18 16.18 14.23
C ASP A 4 22.58 15.86 12.85
N PRO A 5 22.98 14.77 12.17
CA PRO A 5 22.13 14.22 11.14
C PRO A 5 21.07 13.39 11.86
N GLY A 6 19.92 14.02 12.15
CA GLY A 6 18.67 13.28 12.21
C GLY A 6 18.49 12.66 10.83
N ASN A 7 18.85 11.38 10.71
CA ASN A 7 18.63 10.61 9.51
C ASN A 7 17.24 9.99 9.67
N ASP A 8 16.22 10.74 9.23
CA ASP A 8 14.86 10.26 9.02
C ASP A 8 14.93 8.94 8.23
N GLU A 9 14.54 7.84 8.87
CA GLU A 9 14.42 6.50 8.29
C GLU A 9 13.18 6.39 7.38
N ASP A 10 12.92 7.42 6.57
CA ASP A 10 11.93 7.39 5.49
C ASP A 10 12.64 7.01 4.19
N GLU A 11 13.33 5.87 4.19
CA GLU A 11 13.86 5.26 2.96
C GLU A 11 12.69 4.60 2.21
N GLN A 12 11.77 5.43 1.70
CA GLN A 12 10.93 5.05 0.59
C GLN A 12 11.82 5.09 -0.66
N PRO A 13 12.13 3.95 -1.30
CA PRO A 13 12.94 3.97 -2.50
C PRO A 13 12.17 4.69 -3.60
N GLU A 14 12.50 5.97 -3.75
CA GLU A 14 12.11 6.85 -4.84
C GLU A 14 12.96 6.44 -6.04
N GLY A 15 12.51 5.40 -6.73
CA GLY A 15 13.23 4.80 -7.84
C GLY A 15 12.27 4.14 -8.80
N GLU A 16 12.54 4.33 -10.09
CA GLU A 16 11.75 3.90 -11.24
C GLU A 16 11.60 2.36 -11.37
N ASP A 17 12.01 1.62 -10.34
CA ASP A 17 11.87 0.17 -10.09
C ASP A 17 10.71 -0.18 -9.13
N ALA A 18 9.98 0.82 -8.62
CA ALA A 18 8.88 0.66 -7.65
C ALA A 18 7.56 0.15 -8.27
N GLY A 19 7.62 -0.72 -9.29
CA GLY A 19 6.45 -1.30 -9.94
C GLY A 19 5.73 -2.27 -8.99
N ARG A 20 6.12 -3.54 -9.03
CA ARG A 20 5.47 -4.63 -8.29
C ARG A 20 5.81 -4.68 -6.79
N GLY A 21 6.92 -4.04 -6.39
CA GLY A 21 7.37 -3.96 -4.99
C GLY A 21 6.76 -2.81 -4.19
N ARG A 22 5.89 -1.99 -4.79
CA ARG A 22 5.26 -0.87 -4.11
C ARG A 22 4.38 -1.33 -2.96
N ARG A 23 4.58 -0.73 -1.79
CA ARG A 23 3.67 -0.82 -0.65
C ARG A 23 2.67 0.33 -0.68
N PHE A 24 1.45 0.04 -0.23
CA PHE A 24 0.34 0.98 -0.11
C PHE A 24 -0.06 1.05 1.37
N GLY A 25 -0.28 2.26 1.89
CA GLY A 25 -0.68 2.49 3.28
C GLY A 25 -2.18 2.62 3.49
N ASP A 26 -2.97 2.62 2.41
CA ASP A 26 -4.42 2.72 2.46
C ASP A 26 -5.06 2.21 1.16
N PHE A 27 -6.36 1.90 1.21
CA PHE A 27 -7.15 1.63 0.02
C PHE A 27 -8.62 2.02 0.18
N ASP A 28 -9.24 2.40 -0.94
CA ASP A 28 -10.68 2.59 -1.02
C ASP A 28 -11.38 1.27 -1.39
N CYS A 29 -12.34 0.86 -0.57
CA CYS A 29 -13.09 -0.37 -0.81
C CYS A 29 -14.01 -0.19 -2.03
N PRO A 30 -13.91 -1.05 -3.07
CA PRO A 30 -14.73 -0.93 -4.27
C PRO A 30 -16.22 -1.26 -4.02
N ASP A 31 -16.56 -1.97 -2.94
CA ASP A 31 -17.93 -2.35 -2.61
C ASP A 31 -18.68 -1.30 -1.79
N CYS A 32 -18.04 -0.77 -0.73
CA CYS A 32 -18.69 0.19 0.17
C CYS A 32 -18.14 1.62 0.07
N SER A 33 -17.14 1.85 -0.78
CA SER A 33 -16.46 3.16 -0.95
C SER A 33 -15.84 3.73 0.32
N ALA A 34 -15.65 2.91 1.37
CA ALA A 34 -14.96 3.33 2.58
C ALA A 34 -13.45 3.39 2.34
N ASN A 35 -12.79 4.43 2.88
CA ASN A 35 -11.34 4.52 2.90
C ASN A 35 -10.79 3.68 4.07
N ASN A 36 -9.89 2.74 3.78
CA ASN A 36 -9.32 1.80 4.73
C ASN A 36 -7.83 2.13 4.92
N PRO A 37 -7.43 2.81 6.02
CA PRO A 37 -6.02 2.94 6.39
C PRO A 37 -5.43 1.58 6.78
N TRP A 38 -4.17 1.35 6.42
CA TRP A 38 -3.45 0.09 6.59
C TRP A 38 -2.01 0.35 7.08
N ASP A 39 -1.85 0.42 8.40
CA ASP A 39 -0.61 0.89 9.05
C ASP A 39 0.64 0.07 8.68
N ASP A 40 0.53 -1.25 8.54
CA ASP A 40 1.65 -2.13 8.20
C ASP A 40 2.05 -2.06 6.72
N GLY A 41 1.23 -1.39 5.91
CA GLY A 41 1.32 -1.39 4.45
C GLY A 41 1.03 -2.75 3.81
N PHE A 42 0.56 -2.73 2.57
CA PHE A 42 0.30 -3.95 1.79
C PHE A 42 0.82 -3.80 0.36
N GLY A 43 1.13 -4.91 -0.31
CA GLY A 43 1.71 -4.94 -1.65
C GLY A 43 1.02 -5.92 -2.59
N GLY A 44 1.60 -6.09 -3.77
CA GLY A 44 1.08 -7.01 -4.77
C GLY A 44 1.19 -8.46 -4.32
N GLY A 45 0.05 -9.14 -4.20
CA GLY A 45 -0.07 -10.52 -3.75
C GLY A 45 -0.73 -10.66 -2.36
N ASP A 46 -0.79 -9.59 -1.59
CA ASP A 46 -1.35 -9.60 -0.23
C ASP A 46 -2.88 -9.67 -0.26
N GLU A 47 -3.45 -10.34 0.73
CA GLU A 47 -4.89 -10.36 0.99
C GLU A 47 -5.21 -9.33 2.07
N ILE A 48 -6.04 -8.36 1.72
CA ILE A 48 -6.48 -7.26 2.58
C ILE A 48 -7.99 -7.34 2.79
N ARG A 49 -8.48 -6.80 3.89
CA ARG A 49 -9.88 -6.88 4.27
C ARG A 49 -10.42 -5.52 4.61
N CYS A 50 -11.53 -5.12 4.01
CA CYS A 50 -12.20 -3.88 4.40
C CYS A 50 -12.70 -3.99 5.85
N PHE A 51 -12.23 -3.09 6.71
CA PHE A 51 -12.62 -3.06 8.13
C PHE A 51 -14.05 -2.53 8.36
N TYR A 52 -14.69 -1.97 7.33
CA TYR A 52 -16.04 -1.42 7.40
C TYR A 52 -17.11 -2.43 6.95
N CYS A 53 -17.00 -2.97 5.73
CA CYS A 53 -17.98 -3.92 5.19
C CYS A 53 -17.58 -5.39 5.36
N GLY A 54 -16.31 -5.65 5.73
CA GLY A 54 -15.80 -6.98 5.96
C GLY A 54 -15.38 -7.76 4.71
N GLN A 55 -15.50 -7.19 3.51
CA GLN A 55 -15.10 -7.81 2.24
C GLN A 55 -13.58 -8.01 2.17
N GLU A 56 -13.17 -9.11 1.54
CA GLU A 56 -11.76 -9.49 1.37
C GLU A 56 -11.35 -9.28 -0.08
N PHE A 57 -10.17 -8.70 -0.28
CA PHE A 57 -9.62 -8.39 -1.58
C PHE A 57 -8.17 -8.85 -1.66
N ARG A 58 -7.79 -9.37 -2.81
CA ARG A 58 -6.40 -9.58 -3.17
C ARG A 58 -5.85 -8.33 -3.85
N ALA A 59 -4.82 -7.75 -3.26
CA ALA A 59 -4.04 -6.67 -3.85
C ALA A 59 -3.19 -7.21 -5.00
N ASP A 60 -3.32 -6.61 -6.18
CA ASP A 60 -2.60 -6.96 -7.39
C ASP A 60 -1.95 -5.70 -7.94
N VAL A 61 -0.62 -5.61 -7.87
CA VAL A 61 0.12 -4.43 -8.31
C VAL A 61 0.71 -4.74 -9.66
N ASN A 62 0.36 -3.94 -10.67
CA ASN A 62 0.86 -4.12 -12.03
C ASN A 62 2.29 -3.58 -12.19
N ASP A 63 2.90 -3.86 -13.33
CA ASP A 63 4.28 -3.40 -13.63
C ASP A 63 4.40 -1.86 -13.69
N SER A 64 3.29 -1.14 -13.80
CA SER A 64 3.22 0.33 -13.75
C SER A 64 3.03 0.88 -12.33
N GLY A 65 3.05 0.03 -11.29
CA GLY A 65 2.88 0.44 -9.89
C GLY A 65 1.47 0.87 -9.51
N ARG A 66 0.45 0.48 -10.30
CA ARG A 66 -0.97 0.72 -10.00
C ARG A 66 -1.55 -0.46 -9.24
N LEU A 67 -2.17 -0.16 -8.10
CA LEU A 67 -2.95 -1.11 -7.31
C LEU A 67 -4.25 -1.49 -8.05
N ARG A 68 -4.54 -2.79 -8.08
CA ARG A 68 -5.83 -3.36 -8.46
C ARG A 68 -6.31 -4.26 -7.33
N LEU A 69 -7.56 -4.12 -6.95
CA LEU A 69 -8.19 -4.96 -5.92
C LEU A 69 -9.10 -5.97 -6.62
N LYS A 70 -8.95 -7.24 -6.27
CA LYS A 70 -9.81 -8.33 -6.77
C LYS A 70 -10.52 -8.95 -5.56
N PRO A 71 -11.87 -9.02 -5.53
CA PRO A 71 -12.57 -9.71 -4.45
C PRO A 71 -12.16 -11.20 -4.41
N VAL A 72 -12.05 -11.75 -3.20
CA VAL A 72 -11.65 -13.14 -2.94
C VAL A 72 -12.87 -14.03 -2.69
#